data_AF-A0A1G1G9L0-F1
#
_entry.id   AF-A0A1G1G9L0-F1
#
_cell.length_a   1.000
_cell.length_b   1.000
_cell.length_c   1.000
_cell.angle_alpha   90.00
_cell.angle_beta   90.00
_cell.angle_gamma   90.00
#
_symmetry.space_group_name_H-M   'P 1'
#
loop_
_entity.id
_entity.type
_entity.pdbx_description
1 polymer ?
#
loop_
_entity_poly.entity_id
_entity_poly.type
_entity_poly.pdbx_seq_one_letter_code
_entity_poly.pdbx_strand_id
1 'polypeptide(L)'
;MERMVEVLDLTDTQKEKVSAILKAEQEKTAPLRQQLAENREKMMQTTLSEKFDEAAVRAIATKQAQIKTEMMVSHARAKSEIHALLTPEQRTLAQKLGPMMGPRHERMQRFGGDE
;
A
#
# COMPACT_ATOMS: atom_id res chain seq x y z
N MET A 1 -6.07 -1.67 -6.85
CA MET A 1 -5.50 -1.58 -8.20
C MET A 1 -6.37 -2.32 -9.21
N GLU A 2 -7.00 -3.46 -8.86
CA GLU A 2 -8.03 -4.10 -9.71
C GLU A 2 -9.14 -3.12 -10.15
N ARG A 3 -9.68 -2.33 -9.21
CA ARG A 3 -10.64 -1.26 -9.54
C ARG A 3 -10.11 -0.19 -10.51
N MET A 4 -8.80 -0.05 -10.69
CA MET A 4 -8.23 0.91 -11.66
C MET A 4 -8.24 0.34 -13.08
N VAL A 5 -8.09 -0.98 -13.22
CA VAL A 5 -8.08 -1.67 -14.52
C VAL A 5 -9.47 -1.67 -15.16
N GLU A 6 -10.51 -1.89 -14.35
CA GLU A 6 -11.90 -1.92 -14.84
C GLU A 6 -12.42 -0.52 -15.19
N VAL A 7 -12.04 0.51 -14.44
CA VAL A 7 -12.61 1.86 -14.63
C VAL A 7 -11.90 2.64 -15.73
N LEU A 8 -10.66 2.30 -16.08
CA LEU A 8 -9.89 2.99 -17.13
C LEU A 8 -10.05 2.40 -18.53
N ASP A 9 -10.93 1.40 -18.70
CA ASP A 9 -11.17 0.70 -19.97
C ASP A 9 -9.84 0.33 -20.67
N LEU A 10 -8.97 -0.37 -19.93
CA LEU A 10 -7.67 -0.75 -20.44
C LEU A 10 -7.81 -1.79 -21.55
N THR A 11 -7.09 -1.59 -22.65
CA THR A 11 -6.94 -2.62 -23.69
C THR A 11 -6.27 -3.87 -23.13
N ASP A 12 -6.46 -5.03 -23.76
CA ASP A 12 -5.86 -6.29 -23.27
C ASP A 12 -4.33 -6.21 -23.19
N THR A 13 -3.70 -5.58 -24.17
CA THR A 13 -2.25 -5.31 -24.15
C THR A 13 -1.83 -4.40 -22.98
N GLN A 14 -2.64 -3.40 -22.62
CA GLN A 14 -2.38 -2.58 -21.43
C GLN A 14 -2.56 -3.39 -20.15
N LYS A 15 -3.61 -4.22 -20.06
CA LYS A 15 -3.86 -5.09 -18.89
C LYS A 15 -2.70 -6.04 -18.63
N GLU A 16 -2.16 -6.68 -19.66
CA GLU A 16 -1.00 -7.57 -19.55
C GLU A 16 0.22 -6.83 -18.98
N LYS A 17 0.55 -5.66 -19.53
CA LYS A 17 1.67 -4.84 -19.05
C LYS A 17 1.47 -4.37 -17.61
N VAL A 18 0.26 -3.92 -17.26
CA VAL A 18 -0.09 -3.53 -15.89
C VAL A 18 0.07 -4.72 -14.94
N SER A 19 -0.43 -5.91 -15.31
CA SER A 19 -0.30 -7.12 -14.51
C SER A 19 1.17 -7.49 -14.27
N ALA A 20 2.00 -7.41 -15.31
CA ALA A 20 3.44 -7.66 -15.19
C ALA A 20 4.13 -6.69 -14.22
N ILE A 21 3.84 -5.38 -14.32
CA ILE A 21 4.38 -4.35 -13.40
C ILE A 21 3.96 -4.65 -11.96
N LEU A 22 2.68 -4.95 -11.74
CA LEU A 22 2.16 -5.23 -10.41
C LEU A 22 2.78 -6.49 -9.81
N LYS A 23 2.94 -7.55 -10.60
CA LYS A 23 3.57 -8.80 -10.17
C LYS A 23 5.03 -8.58 -9.79
N ALA A 24 5.79 -7.86 -10.62
CA ALA A 24 7.19 -7.54 -10.34
C ALA A 24 7.35 -6.74 -9.03
N GLU A 25 6.54 -5.69 -8.82
CA GLU A 25 6.59 -4.90 -7.59
C GLU A 25 6.04 -5.67 -6.37
N GLN A 26 5.10 -6.59 -6.56
CA GLN A 26 4.66 -7.51 -5.52
C GLN A 26 5.79 -8.44 -5.07
N GLU A 27 6.51 -9.07 -6.02
CA GLU A 27 7.65 -9.92 -5.73
C GLU A 27 8.75 -9.14 -4.99
N LYS A 28 9.04 -7.92 -5.45
CA LYS A 28 10.01 -7.02 -4.81
C LYS A 28 9.62 -6.64 -3.38
N THR A 29 8.34 -6.44 -3.11
CA THR A 29 7.83 -6.04 -1.78
C THR A 29 7.45 -7.21 -0.88
N ALA A 30 7.42 -8.45 -1.37
CA ALA A 30 7.13 -9.64 -0.57
C ALA A 30 7.98 -9.74 0.72
N PRO A 31 9.32 -9.60 0.69
CA PRO A 31 10.13 -9.64 1.91
C PRO A 31 9.81 -8.48 2.87
N LEU A 32 9.46 -7.30 2.35
CA LEU A 32 9.08 -6.16 3.17
C LEU A 32 7.76 -6.41 3.91
N ARG A 33 6.80 -7.09 3.27
CA ARG A 33 5.53 -7.49 3.91
C ARG A 33 5.77 -8.48 5.04
N GLN A 34 6.65 -9.46 4.83
CA GLN A 34 7.04 -10.41 5.87
C GLN A 34 7.68 -9.68 7.06
N GLN A 35 8.65 -8.79 6.81
CA GLN A 35 9.27 -8.01 7.87
C GLN A 35 8.28 -7.13 8.65
N LEU A 36 7.25 -6.60 7.97
CA LEU A 36 6.17 -5.85 8.60
C LEU A 36 5.31 -6.71 9.53
N ALA A 37 5.03 -7.97 9.14
CA ALA A 37 4.30 -8.92 9.98
C ALA A 37 5.11 -9.26 11.24
N GLU A 38 6.39 -9.58 11.08
CA GLU A 38 7.31 -9.84 12.21
C GLU A 38 7.43 -8.63 13.13
N ASN A 39 7.52 -7.41 12.58
CA ASN A 39 7.54 -6.19 13.39
C ASN A 39 6.26 -5.99 14.19
N ARG A 40 5.10 -6.35 13.63
CA ARG A 40 3.82 -6.25 14.31
C ARG A 40 3.73 -7.22 15.49
N GLU A 41 4.24 -8.44 15.31
CA GLU A 41 4.33 -9.44 16.39
C GLU A 41 5.26 -8.95 17.51
N LYS A 42 6.45 -8.43 17.17
CA LYS A 42 7.38 -7.85 18.14
C LYS A 42 6.77 -6.69 18.91
N MET A 43 6.07 -5.78 18.23
CA MET A 43 5.39 -4.66 18.87
C MET A 43 4.34 -5.14 19.90
N MET A 44 3.57 -6.18 19.54
CA MET A 44 2.58 -6.77 20.46
C MET A 44 3.26 -7.41 21.68
N GLN A 45 4.35 -8.15 21.48
CA GLN A 45 5.11 -8.76 22.58
C GLN A 45 5.70 -7.71 23.52
N THR A 46 6.30 -6.63 23.00
CA THR A 46 6.84 -5.54 23.83
C THR A 46 5.75 -4.83 24.60
N THR A 47 4.58 -4.59 23.98
CA THR A 47 3.44 -3.94 24.64
C THR A 47 2.84 -4.79 25.78
N LEU A 48 2.85 -6.12 25.65
CA LEU A 48 2.30 -7.05 26.64
C LEU A 48 3.30 -7.48 27.72
N SER A 49 4.52 -6.96 27.70
CA SER A 49 5.55 -7.28 28.71
C SER A 49 5.22 -6.67 30.08
N GLU A 50 5.74 -7.26 31.15
CA GLU A 50 5.49 -6.79 32.53
C GLU A 50 5.97 -5.34 32.78
N LYS A 51 6.97 -4.88 32.01
CA LYS A 51 7.52 -3.53 32.09
C LYS A 51 7.62 -2.94 30.70
N PHE A 52 7.00 -1.77 30.53
CA PHE A 52 7.07 -1.03 29.28
C PHE A 52 8.51 -0.60 28.96
N ASP A 53 9.04 -1.13 27.87
CA ASP A 53 10.34 -0.72 27.31
C ASP A 53 10.12 0.24 26.13
N GLU A 54 10.18 1.54 26.43
CA GLU A 54 10.01 2.58 25.42
C GLU A 54 11.10 2.54 24.34
N ALA A 55 12.34 2.19 24.71
CA ALA A 55 13.45 2.14 23.76
C ALA A 55 13.23 1.02 22.73
N ALA A 56 12.77 -0.15 23.17
CA ALA A 56 12.39 -1.24 22.28
C ALA A 56 11.23 -0.85 21.36
N VAL A 57 10.18 -0.21 21.88
CA VAL A 57 9.04 0.28 21.08
C VAL A 57 9.50 1.26 20.01
N ARG A 58 10.33 2.24 20.37
CA ARG A 58 10.89 3.22 19.41
C ARG A 58 11.70 2.53 18.32
N ALA A 59 12.53 1.55 18.65
CA ALA A 59 13.32 0.81 17.66
C ALA A 59 12.43 0.05 16.66
N ILE A 60 11.38 -0.64 17.15
CA ILE A 60 10.42 -1.36 16.29
C ILE A 60 9.67 -0.36 15.39
N ALA A 61 9.23 0.77 15.95
CA ALA A 61 8.52 1.82 15.21
C ALA A 61 9.40 2.42 14.09
N THR A 62 10.67 2.73 14.37
CA THR A 62 11.62 3.22 13.36
C THR A 62 11.80 2.22 12.24
N LYS A 63 11.99 0.93 12.55
CA LYS A 63 12.09 -0.13 11.53
C LYS A 63 10.81 -0.23 10.71
N GLN A 64 9.64 -0.14 11.35
CA GLN A 64 8.36 -0.17 10.65
C GLN A 64 8.19 1.03 9.71
N ALA A 65 8.64 2.22 10.11
CA ALA A 65 8.61 3.41 9.27
C ALA A 65 9.46 3.22 8.01
N GLN A 66 10.69 2.71 8.15
CA GLN A 66 11.58 2.42 7.01
C GLN A 66 10.94 1.45 6.02
N ILE A 67 10.36 0.34 6.50
CA ILE A 67 9.68 -0.64 5.63
C ILE A 67 8.51 0.02 4.88
N LYS A 68 7.71 0.84 5.58
CA LYS A 68 6.59 1.56 4.95
C LYS A 68 7.06 2.55 3.89
N THR A 69 8.18 3.23 4.10
CA THR A 69 8.79 4.12 3.10
C THR A 69 9.11 3.35 1.82
N GLU A 70 9.79 2.22 1.93
CA GLU A 70 10.16 1.40 0.76
C GLU A 70 8.92 0.88 0.01
N MET A 71 7.90 0.43 0.74
CA MET A 71 6.63 0.00 0.13
C MET A 71 5.91 1.17 -0.57
N MET A 72 5.95 2.37 0.00
CA MET A 72 5.36 3.56 -0.61
C MET A 72 6.07 3.92 -1.91
N VAL A 73 7.40 3.87 -1.92
CA VAL A 73 8.22 4.11 -3.12
C VAL A 73 7.92 3.08 -4.21
N SER A 74 7.85 1.79 -3.84
CA SER A 74 7.44 0.71 -4.76
C SER A 74 6.06 0.96 -5.39
N HIS A 75 5.07 1.32 -4.56
CA HIS A 75 3.72 1.61 -5.05
C HIS A 75 3.66 2.85 -5.95
N ALA A 76 4.42 3.90 -5.61
CA ALA A 76 4.54 5.10 -6.43
C ALA A 76 5.20 4.79 -7.79
N ARG A 77 6.24 3.96 -7.80
CA ARG A 77 6.89 3.50 -9.04
C ARG A 77 5.90 2.75 -9.93
N ALA A 78 5.21 1.75 -9.39
CA ALA A 78 4.19 1.01 -10.13
C ALA A 78 3.12 1.94 -10.74
N LYS A 79 2.60 2.90 -9.95
CA LYS A 79 1.64 3.88 -10.46
C LYS A 79 2.20 4.75 -11.58
N SER A 80 3.46 5.19 -11.47
CA SER A 80 4.12 6.00 -12.49
C SER A 80 4.27 5.22 -13.80
N GLU A 81 4.72 3.98 -13.73
CA GLU A 81 4.86 3.10 -14.91
C GLU A 81 3.51 2.81 -15.56
N ILE A 82 2.46 2.53 -14.77
CA ILE A 82 1.11 2.32 -15.31
C ILE A 82 0.58 3.61 -15.95
N HIS A 83 0.77 4.78 -15.34
CA HIS A 83 0.34 6.06 -15.91
C HIS A 83 1.00 6.36 -17.27
N ALA A 84 2.24 5.90 -17.47
CA ALA A 84 2.93 6.01 -18.76
C ALA A 84 2.26 5.17 -19.87
N LEU A 85 1.59 4.07 -19.52
CA LEU A 85 0.86 3.20 -20.46
C LEU A 85 -0.52 3.74 -20.87
N LEU A 86 -1.07 4.70 -20.13
CA LEU A 86 -2.40 5.25 -20.37
C LEU A 86 -2.40 6.27 -21.51
N THR A 87 -3.48 6.32 -22.28
CA THR A 87 -3.75 7.41 -23.23
C THR A 87 -4.08 8.72 -22.49
N PRO A 88 -3.99 9.89 -23.17
CA PRO A 88 -4.38 11.18 -22.55
C PRO A 88 -5.79 11.19 -21.95
N GLU A 89 -6.74 10.53 -22.61
CA GLU A 89 -8.14 10.41 -22.17
C GLU A 89 -8.23 9.56 -20.90
N GLN A 90 -7.55 8.41 -20.89
CA GLN A 90 -7.49 7.52 -19.73
C GLN A 90 -6.80 8.20 -18.53
N ARG A 91 -5.77 9.03 -18.75
CA ARG A 91 -5.12 9.81 -17.68
C ARG A 91 -6.07 10.82 -17.06
N THR A 92 -6.86 11.51 -17.88
CA THR A 92 -7.87 12.46 -17.42
C THR A 92 -8.93 11.75 -16.57
N LEU A 93 -9.35 10.56 -16.99
CA LEU A 93 -10.26 9.72 -16.21
C LEU A 93 -9.63 9.26 -14.89
N ALA A 94 -8.37 8.82 -14.91
CA ALA A 94 -7.64 8.42 -13.71
C ALA A 94 -7.51 9.55 -12.67
N GLN A 95 -7.30 10.79 -13.11
CA GLN A 95 -7.24 11.97 -12.22
C GLN A 95 -8.58 12.23 -11.53
N LYS A 96 -9.70 12.09 -12.25
CA LYS A 96 -11.05 12.23 -11.68
C LYS A 96 -11.37 11.14 -10.65
N LEU A 97 -10.78 9.97 -10.81
CA LEU A 97 -10.93 8.83 -9.89
C LEU A 97 -9.94 8.86 -8.70
N GLY A 98 -8.89 9.67 -8.78
CA GLY A 98 -7.82 9.79 -7.78
C GLY A 98 -8.30 9.94 -6.33
N PRO A 99 -9.27 10.82 -6.01
CA PRO A 99 -9.80 10.94 -4.65
C PRO A 99 -10.70 9.76 -4.22
N MET A 100 -11.29 9.03 -5.17
CA MET A 100 -12.18 7.88 -4.90
C MET A 100 -11.43 6.54 -4.70
N MET A 101 -10.14 6.51 -5.07
CA MET A 101 -9.29 5.31 -5.06
C MET A 101 -8.22 5.32 -3.94
N GLY A 102 -8.33 6.25 -2.99
CA GLY A 102 -7.57 6.26 -1.74
C GLY A 102 -7.91 5.05 -0.85
N PRO A 103 -7.16 4.80 0.25
CA PRO A 103 -7.47 3.71 1.18
C PRO A 103 -8.95 3.81 1.57
N ARG A 104 -9.68 2.69 1.44
CA ARG A 104 -11.07 2.57 1.89
C ARG A 104 -11.20 3.21 3.28
N HIS A 105 -11.79 4.40 3.35
CA HIS A 105 -12.29 5.01 4.58
C HIS A 105 -13.47 4.22 5.19
N GLU A 106 -13.66 2.96 4.79
CA GLU A 106 -14.72 2.06 5.21
C GLU A 106 -14.38 1.30 6.52
N ARG A 107 -13.38 1.76 7.27
CA ARG A 107 -13.06 1.28 8.62
C ARG A 107 -12.98 2.38 9.68
N MET A 108 -13.32 3.63 9.36
CA MET A 108 -13.33 4.72 10.35
C MET A 108 -14.67 4.88 11.08
N GLN A 109 -15.76 4.26 10.59
CA GLN A 109 -17.09 4.38 11.22
C GLN A 109 -17.36 3.36 12.35
N ARG A 110 -16.42 2.46 12.67
CA ARG A 110 -16.62 1.41 13.70
C ARG A 110 -16.03 1.71 15.08
N PHE A 111 -15.42 2.88 15.27
CA PHE A 111 -14.78 3.28 16.54
C PHE A 111 -15.26 4.65 17.05
N GLY A 112 -16.42 5.13 16.58
CA GLY A 112 -16.91 6.48 16.92
C GLY A 112 -18.39 6.54 17.28
N GLY A 113 -18.94 5.46 17.84
CA GLY A 113 -20.33 5.41 18.29
C GLY A 113 -20.47 4.37 19.36
N ASP A 114 -20.09 4.74 20.59
CA ASP A 114 -20.57 4.20 21.86
C ASP A 114 -19.95 5.06 22.97
N GLU A 115 -20.46 6.28 23.14
CA GLU A 115 -20.55 7.01 24.43
C GLU A 115 -21.83 7.86 24.42
#